data_AF-A0A7S1RKG2-F1
#
_entry.id   AF-A0A7S1RKG2-F1
#
_cell.length_a   1.000
_cell.length_b   1.000
_cell.length_c   1.000
_cell.angle_alpha   90.00
_cell.angle_beta   90.00
_cell.angle_gamma   90.00
#
_symmetry.space_group_name_H-M   'P 1'
#
loop_
_entity.id
_entity.type
_entity.pdbx_description
1 polymer ?
#
loop_
_entity_poly.entity_id
_entity_poly.type
_entity_poly.pdbx_seq_one_letter_code
_entity_poly.pdbx_strand_id
1 'polypeptide(L)'
;ARYGGVYLDVSIALRAGLDELCWGEIAAGRRPGAVFFHPHYGTPALGGEDLTESWFLAALPGQPFFLRWRDLLRELLHNRVEVEGLLAHPLYQGIDLSGIDRLNQEFMGLTFDFREYLAIHAMCHRLLETEAWALRQWRDEFIRIDAADTAFRMQLAAQGMGLAAAQVLVSGDPQADALLEGVPLVKFTTPHYGPLLPLRREQLLDSRTALGR
;
A
#
# COMPACT_ATOMS: atom_id res chain seq x y z
N ALA A 1 15.66 8.68 5.46
CA ALA A 1 14.72 9.82 5.44
C ALA A 1 15.28 10.96 6.29
N ARG A 2 15.44 12.17 5.73
CA ARG A 2 15.97 13.35 6.46
C ARG A 2 14.99 13.88 7.51
N TYR A 3 13.69 13.75 7.25
CA TYR A 3 12.65 14.43 8.03
C TYR A 3 11.74 13.50 8.84
N GLY A 4 11.74 12.19 8.57
CA GLY A 4 10.74 11.28 9.13
C GLY A 4 9.32 11.69 8.70
N GLY A 5 8.33 11.34 9.52
CA GLY A 5 6.92 11.67 9.32
C GLY A 5 6.12 10.53 8.71
N VAL A 6 4.95 10.89 8.16
CA VAL A 6 4.07 10.00 7.41
C VAL A 6 4.10 10.42 5.95
N TYR A 7 4.50 9.50 5.09
CA TYR A 7 4.27 9.58 3.65
C TYR A 7 2.91 8.95 3.33
N LEU A 8 2.13 9.65 2.51
CA LEU A 8 0.81 9.23 2.06
C LEU A 8 0.63 9.63 0.59
N ASP A 9 0.20 8.69 -0.24
CA ASP A 9 -0.19 9.01 -1.61
C ASP A 9 -1.37 9.99 -1.65
N VAL A 10 -1.39 10.86 -2.67
CA VAL A 10 -2.48 11.83 -2.89
C VAL A 10 -3.83 11.19 -3.20
N SER A 11 -3.85 9.90 -3.52
CA SER A 11 -5.08 9.15 -3.79
C SER A 11 -5.64 8.47 -2.54
N ILE A 12 -5.34 8.98 -1.35
CA ILE A 12 -5.86 8.46 -0.09
C ILE A 12 -6.80 9.48 0.55
N ALA A 13 -7.98 9.03 0.95
CA ALA A 13 -8.87 9.77 1.85
C ALA A 13 -8.67 9.26 3.27
N LEU A 14 -8.24 10.14 4.18
CA LEU A 14 -8.18 9.85 5.61
C LEU A 14 -9.56 10.03 6.24
N ARG A 15 -9.94 9.08 7.10
CA ARG A 15 -11.20 9.06 7.84
C ARG A 15 -11.01 9.02 9.36
N ALA A 16 -9.79 8.76 9.81
CA ALA A 16 -9.36 8.85 11.20
C ALA A 16 -8.06 9.66 11.33
N GLY A 17 -7.72 10.07 12.54
CA GLY A 17 -6.46 10.74 12.83
C GLY A 17 -5.27 9.81 12.64
N LEU A 18 -4.17 10.33 12.09
CA LEU A 18 -2.93 9.54 11.94
C LEU A 18 -2.33 9.11 13.29
N ASP A 19 -2.57 9.88 14.35
CA ASP A 19 -2.13 9.55 15.71
C ASP A 19 -2.73 8.25 16.21
N GLU A 20 -4.03 8.08 16.00
CA GLU A 20 -4.78 6.87 16.34
C GLU A 20 -4.37 5.70 15.44
N LEU A 21 -4.09 5.96 14.16
CA LEU A 21 -3.67 4.93 13.21
C LEU A 21 -2.29 4.36 13.55
N CYS A 22 -1.29 5.22 13.78
CA CYS A 22 0.06 4.76 14.09
C CYS A 22 1.00 5.84 14.66
N TRP A 23 0.78 7.12 14.34
CA TRP A 23 1.77 8.16 14.61
C TRP A 23 1.98 8.40 16.11
N GLY A 24 0.96 8.22 16.94
CA GLY A 24 1.08 8.37 18.40
C GLY A 24 2.09 7.38 19.01
N GLU A 25 2.14 6.15 18.49
CA GLU A 25 3.10 5.13 18.93
C GLU A 25 4.53 5.41 18.42
N ILE A 26 4.63 5.89 17.17
CA ILE A 26 5.93 6.19 16.53
C ILE A 26 6.57 7.43 17.16
N ALA A 27 5.81 8.51 17.32
CA ALA A 27 6.26 9.76 17.92
C ALA A 27 6.70 9.57 19.38
N ALA A 28 6.07 8.63 20.09
CA ALA A 28 6.46 8.27 21.45
C ALA A 28 7.65 7.28 21.53
N GLY A 29 8.21 6.86 20.39
CA GLY A 29 9.34 5.93 20.33
C GLY A 29 9.00 4.49 20.73
N ARG A 30 7.71 4.13 20.80
CA ARG A 30 7.25 2.77 21.16
C ARG A 30 7.29 1.81 19.96
N ARG A 31 7.17 2.36 18.75
CA ARG A 31 7.21 1.61 17.50
C ARG A 31 8.16 2.29 16.51
N PRO A 32 9.01 1.54 15.79
CA PRO A 32 10.00 2.12 14.89
C PRO A 32 9.39 2.62 13.57
N GLY A 33 8.20 2.14 13.20
CA GLY A 33 7.49 2.56 12.01
C GLY A 33 6.16 1.84 11.82
N ALA A 34 5.41 2.27 10.80
CA ALA A 34 4.18 1.64 10.36
C ALA A 34 4.14 1.51 8.83
N VAL A 35 3.58 0.39 8.38
CA VAL A 35 3.40 0.07 6.96
C VAL A 35 2.08 -0.66 6.74
N PHE A 36 1.57 -0.55 5.52
CA PHE A 36 0.52 -1.43 5.05
C PHE A 36 1.14 -2.62 4.30
N PHE A 37 0.46 -3.76 4.34
CA PHE A 37 0.78 -4.89 3.50
C PHE A 37 -0.47 -5.44 2.82
N HIS A 38 -0.32 -6.13 1.69
CA HIS A 38 -1.43 -6.76 1.00
C HIS A 38 -1.37 -8.29 1.13
N PRO A 39 -2.25 -8.94 1.92
CA PRO A 39 -2.15 -10.36 2.23
C PRO A 39 -2.25 -11.26 0.99
N HIS A 40 -3.09 -10.87 0.03
CA HIS A 40 -3.31 -11.63 -1.19
C HIS A 40 -2.09 -11.72 -2.11
N TYR A 41 -1.08 -10.86 -1.92
CA TYR A 41 0.11 -10.84 -2.78
C TYR A 41 1.40 -11.14 -2.01
N GLY A 42 1.35 -11.43 -0.71
CA GLY A 42 2.52 -11.89 0.04
C GLY A 42 2.84 -13.37 -0.17
N THR A 43 4.09 -13.76 0.01
CA THR A 43 4.60 -15.11 -0.16
C THR A 43 4.35 -15.99 1.08
N PRO A 44 4.09 -17.30 0.92
CA PRO A 44 3.95 -18.21 2.06
C PRO A 44 5.19 -18.26 2.96
N ALA A 45 6.38 -18.11 2.38
CA ALA A 45 7.65 -18.17 3.11
C ALA A 45 7.78 -17.04 4.16
N LEU A 46 7.15 -15.90 3.92
CA LEU A 46 7.14 -14.73 4.82
C LEU A 46 5.77 -14.52 5.50
N GLY A 47 4.93 -15.56 5.53
CA GLY A 47 3.65 -15.53 6.22
C GLY A 47 2.55 -14.76 5.49
N GLY A 48 2.73 -14.42 4.21
CA GLY A 48 1.74 -13.76 3.38
C GLY A 48 1.66 -12.24 3.58
N GLU A 49 2.52 -11.65 4.40
CA GLU A 49 2.41 -10.25 4.80
C GLU A 49 3.53 -9.36 4.18
N ASP A 50 4.38 -9.91 3.33
CA ASP A 50 5.61 -9.30 2.80
C ASP A 50 5.43 -8.39 1.58
N LEU A 51 4.24 -8.34 0.95
CA LEU A 51 3.95 -7.29 -0.03
C LEU A 51 3.67 -5.96 0.71
N THR A 52 4.73 -5.28 1.10
CA THR A 52 4.68 -3.98 1.79
C THR A 52 4.35 -2.86 0.81
N GLU A 53 3.28 -2.14 1.08
CA GLU A 53 2.76 -1.06 0.25
C GLU A 53 3.63 0.20 0.33
N SER A 54 3.96 0.79 -0.82
CA SER A 54 4.77 2.01 -0.87
C SER A 54 3.97 3.32 -0.79
N TRP A 55 2.63 3.26 -0.81
CA TRP A 55 1.75 4.43 -0.79
C TRP A 55 1.46 4.97 0.63
N PHE A 56 1.91 4.26 1.67
CA PHE A 56 1.88 4.71 3.06
C PHE A 56 3.15 4.24 3.77
N LEU A 57 3.92 5.18 4.33
CA LEU A 57 5.13 4.85 5.10
C LEU A 57 5.22 5.81 6.29
N ALA A 58 5.32 5.31 7.51
CA ALA A 58 5.46 6.15 8.70
C ALA A 58 6.70 5.76 9.51
N ALA A 59 7.54 6.74 9.85
CA ALA A 59 8.72 6.54 10.71
C ALA A 59 9.33 7.83 11.22
N LEU A 60 10.14 7.72 12.27
CA LEU A 60 11.05 8.78 12.70
C LEU A 60 12.20 8.99 11.67
N PRO A 61 12.87 10.17 11.68
CA PRO A 61 14.05 10.40 10.85
C PRO A 61 15.12 9.33 11.07
N GLY A 62 15.86 8.98 10.01
CA GLY A 62 16.99 8.05 10.13
C GLY A 62 16.64 6.57 10.32
N GLN A 63 15.37 6.18 10.20
CA GLN A 63 14.95 4.78 10.37
C GLN A 63 15.74 3.83 9.41
N PRO A 64 16.47 2.82 9.93
CA PRO A 64 17.37 1.97 9.13
C PRO A 64 16.71 1.11 8.04
N PHE A 65 15.56 0.49 8.32
CA PHE A 65 14.76 -0.30 7.37
C PHE A 65 14.43 0.51 6.12
N PHE A 66 13.82 1.70 6.30
CA PHE A 66 13.43 2.54 5.16
C PHE A 66 14.63 3.12 4.41
N LEU A 67 15.74 3.39 5.10
CA LEU A 67 17.00 3.80 4.45
C LEU A 67 17.56 2.68 3.58
N ARG A 68 17.58 1.45 4.10
CA ARG A 68 18.08 0.29 3.36
C ARG A 68 17.21 -0.05 2.16
N TRP A 69 15.89 -0.03 2.34
CA TRP A 69 14.94 -0.22 1.25
C TRP A 69 15.13 0.80 0.13
N ARG A 70 15.23 2.09 0.48
CA ARG A 70 15.57 3.16 -0.47
C ARG A 70 16.89 2.88 -1.20
N ASP A 71 17.92 2.46 -0.48
CA ASP A 71 19.25 2.26 -1.08
C ASP A 71 19.28 1.07 -2.05
N LEU A 72 18.52 0.00 -1.78
CA LEU A 72 18.31 -1.10 -2.74
C LEU A 72 17.61 -0.62 -4.01
N LEU A 73 16.55 0.19 -3.87
CA LEU A 73 15.85 0.75 -5.04
C LEU A 73 16.75 1.70 -5.84
N ARG A 74 17.55 2.52 -5.17
CA ARG A 74 18.50 3.44 -5.83
C ARG A 74 19.59 2.69 -6.59
N GLU A 75 20.10 1.60 -6.02
CA GLU A 75 21.06 0.74 -6.70
C GLU A 75 20.42 0.08 -7.93
N LEU A 76 19.22 -0.48 -7.77
CA LEU A 76 18.49 -1.12 -8.87
C LEU A 76 18.26 -0.17 -10.05
N LEU A 77 17.94 1.09 -9.76
CA LEU A 77 17.65 2.13 -10.76
C LEU A 77 18.90 2.95 -11.14
N HIS A 78 20.10 2.54 -10.72
CA HIS A 78 21.31 3.28 -11.02
C HIS A 78 21.54 3.36 -12.53
N ASN A 79 21.70 4.58 -13.05
CA ASN A 79 21.83 4.88 -14.49
C ASN A 79 20.65 4.38 -15.36
N ARG A 80 19.45 4.29 -14.80
CA ARG A 80 18.22 3.93 -15.53
C ARG A 80 17.20 5.06 -15.47
N VAL A 81 16.41 5.14 -16.54
CA VAL A 81 15.24 6.05 -16.64
C VAL A 81 13.92 5.29 -16.79
N GLU A 82 13.99 3.97 -16.95
CA GLU A 82 12.85 3.07 -17.13
C GLU A 82 13.05 1.76 -16.38
N VAL A 83 11.97 0.98 -16.25
CA VAL A 83 11.93 -0.26 -15.46
C VAL A 83 12.08 -1.53 -16.30
N GLU A 84 12.13 -1.42 -17.63
CA GLU A 84 12.28 -2.59 -18.48
C GLU A 84 13.64 -3.28 -18.29
N GLY A 85 13.61 -4.61 -18.19
CA GLY A 85 14.82 -5.43 -18.02
C GLY A 85 15.44 -5.35 -16.63
N LEU A 86 14.71 -4.88 -15.62
CA LEU A 86 15.13 -4.92 -14.22
C LEU A 86 15.24 -6.36 -13.70
N LEU A 87 14.47 -7.32 -14.22
CA LEU A 87 14.57 -8.74 -13.82
C LEU A 87 15.97 -9.34 -14.05
N ALA A 88 16.74 -8.80 -15.02
CA ALA A 88 18.10 -9.24 -15.30
C ALA A 88 19.12 -8.70 -14.28
N HIS A 89 18.75 -7.75 -13.43
CA HIS A 89 19.65 -7.14 -12.46
C HIS A 89 20.03 -8.14 -11.34
N PRO A 90 21.28 -8.15 -10.83
CA PRO A 90 21.68 -9.06 -9.74
C PRO A 90 20.83 -8.97 -8.47
N LEU A 91 20.18 -7.82 -8.21
CA LEU A 91 19.25 -7.67 -7.08
C LEU A 91 17.94 -8.46 -7.25
N TYR A 92 17.65 -8.98 -8.43
CA TYR A 92 16.52 -9.89 -8.66
C TYR A 92 16.90 -11.37 -8.53
N GLN A 93 18.19 -11.69 -8.38
CA GLN A 93 18.63 -13.07 -8.28
C GLN A 93 18.31 -13.65 -6.90
N GLY A 94 17.71 -14.84 -6.91
CA GLY A 94 17.49 -15.67 -5.71
C GLY A 94 16.36 -15.21 -4.80
N ILE A 95 15.46 -14.33 -5.27
CA ILE A 95 14.29 -13.87 -4.49
C ILE A 95 12.98 -14.49 -5.00
N ASP A 96 12.00 -14.72 -4.12
CA ASP A 96 10.70 -15.29 -4.49
C ASP A 96 9.67 -14.23 -4.89
N LEU A 97 9.54 -13.98 -6.19
CA LEU A 97 8.57 -13.02 -6.71
C LEU A 97 7.18 -13.62 -7.01
N SER A 98 6.88 -14.84 -6.53
CA SER A 98 5.58 -15.50 -6.79
C SER A 98 4.38 -14.66 -6.31
N GLY A 99 4.56 -13.90 -5.23
CA GLY A 99 3.57 -12.97 -4.72
C GLY A 99 3.19 -11.88 -5.72
N ILE A 100 4.20 -11.19 -6.27
CA ILE A 100 4.03 -10.14 -7.27
C ILE A 100 3.60 -10.73 -8.63
N ASP A 101 4.06 -11.93 -8.98
CA ASP A 101 3.70 -12.60 -10.23
C ASP A 101 2.20 -12.90 -10.33
N ARG A 102 1.49 -13.09 -9.21
CA ARG A 102 0.02 -13.19 -9.21
C ARG A 102 -0.66 -11.97 -9.82
N LEU A 103 -0.10 -10.77 -9.70
CA LEU A 103 -0.62 -9.58 -10.37
C LEU A 103 -0.55 -9.70 -11.90
N ASN A 104 0.51 -10.30 -12.45
CA ASN A 104 0.61 -10.56 -13.89
C ASN A 104 -0.50 -11.52 -14.36
N GLN A 105 -0.90 -12.47 -13.51
CA GLN A 105 -1.94 -13.46 -13.80
C GLN A 105 -3.35 -12.88 -13.69
N GLU A 106 -3.57 -11.95 -12.75
CA GLU A 106 -4.85 -11.28 -12.55
C GLU A 106 -5.12 -10.20 -13.60
N PHE A 107 -4.09 -9.45 -13.97
CA PHE A 107 -4.18 -8.32 -14.89
C PHE A 107 -3.56 -8.66 -16.25
N MET A 108 -3.97 -9.80 -16.82
CA MET A 108 -3.53 -10.23 -18.15
C MET A 108 -3.86 -9.18 -19.22
N GLY A 109 -2.90 -8.92 -20.11
CA GLY A 109 -3.06 -8.01 -21.24
C GLY A 109 -2.52 -6.60 -21.02
N LEU A 110 -1.96 -6.30 -19.84
CA LEU A 110 -1.13 -5.11 -19.63
C LEU A 110 0.23 -5.27 -20.33
N THR A 111 0.81 -4.16 -20.77
CA THR A 111 2.05 -4.15 -21.57
C THR A 111 3.34 -4.17 -20.75
N PHE A 112 3.24 -4.32 -19.43
CA PHE A 112 4.38 -4.32 -18.52
C PHE A 112 4.31 -5.50 -17.55
N ASP A 113 5.48 -5.92 -17.05
CA ASP A 113 5.60 -6.95 -16.02
C ASP A 113 5.54 -6.31 -14.63
N PHE A 114 4.61 -6.74 -13.77
CA PHE A 114 4.48 -6.22 -12.40
C PHE A 114 5.74 -6.42 -11.56
N ARG A 115 6.54 -7.45 -11.83
CA ARG A 115 7.80 -7.70 -11.12
C ARG A 115 8.83 -6.61 -11.38
N GLU A 116 8.77 -5.96 -12.53
CA GLU A 116 9.61 -4.82 -12.89
C GLU A 116 8.93 -3.49 -12.53
N TYR A 117 7.66 -3.35 -12.89
CA TYR A 117 6.86 -2.15 -12.65
C TYR A 117 6.76 -1.82 -11.16
N LEU A 118 6.66 -2.82 -10.30
CA LEU A 118 6.65 -2.68 -8.85
C LEU A 118 8.05 -2.89 -8.24
N ALA A 119 9.10 -2.38 -8.90
CA ALA A 119 10.48 -2.41 -8.42
C ALA A 119 10.64 -2.01 -6.94
N ILE A 120 9.90 -1.00 -6.48
CA ILE A 120 9.92 -0.60 -5.06
C ILE A 120 9.42 -1.74 -4.13
N HIS A 121 8.36 -2.45 -4.50
CA HIS A 121 7.85 -3.59 -3.73
C HIS A 121 8.83 -4.77 -3.79
N ALA A 122 9.37 -5.07 -4.97
CA ALA A 122 10.37 -6.12 -5.16
C ALA A 122 11.63 -5.88 -4.29
N MET A 123 12.08 -4.63 -4.15
CA MET A 123 13.23 -4.30 -3.30
C MET A 123 12.91 -4.33 -1.80
N CYS A 124 11.66 -4.09 -1.40
CA CYS A 124 11.23 -4.32 -0.01
C CYS A 124 11.24 -5.82 0.29
N HIS A 125 10.65 -6.60 -0.60
CA HIS A 125 10.60 -8.06 -0.48
C HIS A 125 12.02 -8.66 -0.43
N ARG A 126 12.94 -8.22 -1.31
CA ARG A 126 14.36 -8.61 -1.23
C ARG A 126 14.97 -8.29 0.14
N LEU A 127 14.71 -7.10 0.68
CA LEU A 127 15.21 -6.70 2.00
C LEU A 127 14.73 -7.68 3.09
N LEU A 128 13.45 -8.04 3.06
CA LEU A 128 12.85 -8.99 4.00
C LEU A 128 13.41 -10.40 3.85
N GLU A 129 13.63 -10.88 2.63
CA GLU A 129 14.16 -12.24 2.40
C GLU A 129 15.65 -12.37 2.75
N THR A 130 16.44 -11.34 2.45
CA THR A 130 17.90 -11.45 2.48
C THR A 130 18.54 -10.89 3.74
N GLU A 131 17.84 -10.03 4.48
CA GLU A 131 18.40 -9.37 5.67
C GLU A 131 17.60 -9.70 6.94
N ALA A 132 18.09 -10.68 7.69
CA ALA A 132 17.41 -11.19 8.89
C ALA A 132 17.09 -10.11 9.95
N TRP A 133 17.88 -9.03 10.03
CA TRP A 133 17.59 -7.93 10.95
C TRP A 133 16.35 -7.13 10.50
N ALA A 134 16.19 -6.91 9.20
CA ALA A 134 15.08 -6.16 8.64
C ALA A 134 13.79 -6.95 8.78
N LEU A 135 13.83 -8.26 8.49
CA LEU A 135 12.70 -9.16 8.71
C LEU A 135 12.22 -9.17 10.16
N ARG A 136 13.14 -9.30 11.12
CA ARG A 136 12.79 -9.27 12.55
C ARG A 136 12.14 -7.95 12.95
N GLN A 137 12.75 -6.83 12.60
CA GLN A 137 12.19 -5.52 12.92
C GLN A 137 10.80 -5.34 12.29
N TRP A 138 10.66 -5.71 11.02
CA TRP A 138 9.39 -5.61 10.31
C TRP A 138 8.31 -6.49 10.95
N ARG A 139 8.61 -7.76 11.26
CA ARG A 139 7.63 -8.70 11.81
C ARG A 139 7.26 -8.40 13.26
N ASP A 140 8.27 -8.09 14.08
CA ASP A 140 8.13 -8.11 15.53
C ASP A 140 7.94 -6.69 16.12
N GLU A 141 8.41 -5.64 15.42
CA GLU A 141 8.41 -4.27 15.95
C GLU A 141 7.45 -3.32 15.22
N PHE A 142 7.31 -3.42 13.89
CA PHE A 142 6.48 -2.49 13.11
C PHE A 142 4.99 -2.63 13.45
N ILE A 143 4.27 -1.52 13.32
CA ILE A 143 2.81 -1.57 13.16
C ILE A 143 2.56 -1.99 11.72
N ARG A 144 2.00 -3.19 11.54
CA ARG A 144 1.67 -3.74 10.22
C ARG A 144 0.16 -3.75 10.08
N ILE A 145 -0.34 -3.14 9.01
CA ILE A 145 -1.77 -2.94 8.79
C ILE A 145 -2.17 -3.67 7.51
N ASP A 146 -3.17 -4.54 7.61
CA ASP A 146 -3.69 -5.28 6.47
C ASP A 146 -4.46 -4.32 5.54
N ALA A 147 -3.93 -4.09 4.33
CA ALA A 147 -4.53 -3.20 3.37
C ALA A 147 -5.88 -3.71 2.83
N ALA A 148 -6.08 -5.01 2.74
CA ALA A 148 -7.32 -5.61 2.27
C ALA A 148 -8.45 -5.40 3.28
N ASP A 149 -8.15 -5.58 4.57
CA ASP A 149 -9.11 -5.41 5.66
C ASP A 149 -9.33 -3.95 6.08
N THR A 150 -8.53 -3.01 5.56
CA THR A 150 -8.70 -1.58 5.84
C THR A 150 -8.80 -0.72 4.59
N ALA A 151 -7.69 -0.45 3.90
CA ALA A 151 -7.57 0.60 2.88
C ALA A 151 -8.35 0.28 1.59
N PHE A 152 -8.50 -1.01 1.31
CA PHE A 152 -9.21 -1.58 0.17
C PHE A 152 -10.51 -2.29 0.55
N ARG A 153 -10.88 -2.31 1.84
CA ARG A 153 -12.03 -3.09 2.34
C ARG A 153 -13.32 -2.79 1.58
N MET A 154 -13.62 -1.51 1.38
CA MET A 154 -14.83 -1.08 0.67
C MET A 154 -14.80 -1.51 -0.80
N GLN A 155 -13.64 -1.42 -1.45
CA GLN A 155 -13.46 -1.72 -2.86
C GLN A 155 -13.59 -3.22 -3.12
N LEU A 156 -12.98 -4.04 -2.24
CA LEU A 156 -13.11 -5.50 -2.28
C LEU A 156 -14.55 -5.95 -2.00
N ALA A 157 -15.22 -5.34 -1.03
CA ALA A 157 -16.63 -5.61 -0.77
C ALA A 157 -17.54 -5.20 -1.94
N ALA A 158 -17.32 -4.01 -2.51
CA ALA A 158 -18.06 -3.53 -3.68
C ALA A 158 -17.90 -4.49 -4.87
N GLN A 159 -16.67 -4.94 -5.13
CA GLN A 159 -16.39 -5.92 -6.17
C GLN A 159 -17.12 -7.24 -5.93
N GLY A 160 -17.13 -7.74 -4.69
CA GLY A 160 -17.88 -8.94 -4.30
C GLY A 160 -19.40 -8.81 -4.51
N MET A 161 -19.93 -7.57 -4.48
CA MET A 161 -21.33 -7.25 -4.76
C MET A 161 -21.60 -6.93 -6.24
N GLY A 162 -20.57 -6.94 -7.11
CA GLY A 162 -20.70 -6.54 -8.51
C GLY A 162 -20.92 -5.03 -8.69
N LEU A 163 -20.53 -4.21 -7.72
CA LEU A 163 -20.65 -2.76 -7.73
C LEU A 163 -19.28 -2.10 -7.98
N ALA A 164 -19.29 -0.94 -8.62
CA ALA A 164 -18.10 -0.11 -8.69
C ALA A 164 -17.87 0.63 -7.36
N ALA A 165 -16.62 0.71 -6.90
CA ALA A 165 -16.26 1.42 -5.67
C ALA A 165 -16.81 2.87 -5.62
N ALA A 166 -16.78 3.56 -6.76
CA ALA A 166 -17.33 4.92 -6.87
C ALA A 166 -18.85 4.98 -6.58
N GLN A 167 -19.61 3.94 -6.94
CA GLN A 167 -21.05 3.87 -6.63
C GLN A 167 -21.29 3.77 -5.13
N VAL A 168 -20.48 2.98 -4.43
CA VAL A 168 -20.56 2.85 -2.97
C VAL A 168 -20.25 4.18 -2.29
N LEU A 169 -19.19 4.87 -2.73
CA LEU A 169 -18.76 6.16 -2.16
C LEU A 169 -19.78 7.28 -2.29
N VAL A 170 -20.52 7.33 -3.40
CA VAL A 170 -21.56 8.36 -3.64
C VAL A 170 -22.96 7.87 -3.26
N SER A 171 -23.07 6.66 -2.71
CA SER A 171 -24.34 6.12 -2.23
C SER A 171 -24.74 6.77 -0.91
N GLY A 172 -26.04 6.99 -0.74
CA GLY A 172 -26.66 7.29 0.55
C GLY A 172 -27.24 6.06 1.24
N ASP A 173 -26.95 4.86 0.73
CA ASP A 173 -27.40 3.60 1.31
C ASP A 173 -26.64 3.31 2.62
N PRO A 174 -27.32 3.07 3.75
CA PRO A 174 -26.68 2.67 5.01
C PRO A 174 -25.75 1.45 4.88
N GLN A 175 -25.98 0.55 3.92
CA GLN A 175 -25.09 -0.58 3.68
C GLN A 175 -23.71 -0.12 3.17
N ALA A 176 -23.66 0.94 2.36
CA ALA A 176 -22.40 1.51 1.90
C ALA A 176 -21.60 2.11 3.07
N ASP A 177 -22.29 2.70 4.05
CA ASP A 177 -21.66 3.24 5.26
C ASP A 177 -21.07 2.15 6.14
N ALA A 178 -21.80 1.04 6.30
CA ALA A 178 -21.33 -0.11 7.06
C ALA A 178 -20.00 -0.66 6.49
N LEU A 179 -19.81 -0.63 5.15
CA LEU A 179 -18.56 -1.02 4.52
C LEU A 179 -17.38 -0.10 4.85
N LEU A 180 -17.63 1.09 5.38
CA LEU A 180 -16.63 2.07 5.79
C LEU A 180 -16.53 2.19 7.32
N GLU A 181 -17.42 1.59 8.11
CA GLU A 181 -17.36 1.68 9.57
C GLU A 181 -16.03 1.14 10.14
N GLY A 182 -15.29 1.99 10.87
CA GLY A 182 -13.98 1.63 11.41
C GLY A 182 -12.83 1.59 10.39
N VAL A 183 -13.04 1.98 9.14
CA VAL A 183 -11.95 2.14 8.15
C VAL A 183 -11.27 3.49 8.35
N PRO A 184 -9.98 3.53 8.76
CA PRO A 184 -9.29 4.76 9.09
C PRO A 184 -8.85 5.56 7.85
N LEU A 185 -8.72 4.89 6.69
CA LEU A 185 -8.39 5.51 5.42
C LEU A 185 -8.84 4.65 4.24
N VAL A 186 -9.04 5.26 3.08
CA VAL A 186 -9.41 4.58 1.83
C VAL A 186 -8.39 4.91 0.75
N LYS A 187 -7.81 3.88 0.12
CA LYS A 187 -6.87 4.03 -1.01
C LYS A 187 -7.59 3.93 -2.35
N PHE A 188 -7.56 5.00 -3.13
CA PHE A 188 -8.06 4.99 -4.50
C PHE A 188 -6.96 4.60 -5.48
N THR A 189 -7.26 3.64 -6.36
CA THR A 189 -6.50 3.36 -7.59
C THR A 189 -7.25 4.00 -8.76
N THR A 190 -6.65 4.02 -9.95
CA THR A 190 -7.23 4.68 -11.14
C THR A 190 -8.69 4.27 -11.42
N PRO A 191 -9.07 2.97 -11.37
CA PRO A 191 -10.46 2.57 -11.53
C PRO A 191 -11.41 3.12 -10.46
N HIS A 192 -10.92 3.41 -9.26
CA HIS A 192 -11.74 3.85 -8.13
C HIS A 192 -12.06 5.34 -8.20
N TYR A 193 -11.08 6.20 -8.52
CA TYR A 193 -11.29 7.65 -8.55
C TYR A 193 -11.71 8.17 -9.93
N GLY A 194 -11.43 7.47 -11.02
CA GLY A 194 -11.78 7.89 -12.38
C GLY A 194 -13.26 8.30 -12.52
N PRO A 195 -14.22 7.49 -12.05
CA PRO A 195 -15.64 7.84 -12.08
C PRO A 195 -16.04 9.02 -11.17
N LEU A 196 -15.18 9.43 -10.22
CA LEU A 196 -15.42 10.56 -9.32
C LEU A 196 -14.97 11.90 -9.92
N LEU A 197 -14.04 11.89 -10.87
CA LEU A 197 -13.50 13.08 -11.53
C LEU A 197 -14.55 14.04 -12.13
N PRO A 198 -15.64 13.57 -12.77
CA PRO A 198 -16.65 14.49 -13.33
C PRO A 198 -17.59 15.09 -12.28
N LEU A 199 -17.55 14.64 -11.02
CA LEU A 199 -18.43 15.13 -9.97
C LEU A 199 -17.98 16.50 -9.46
N ARG A 200 -18.95 17.35 -9.13
CA ARG A 200 -18.69 18.66 -8.53
C ARG A 200 -18.33 18.52 -7.06
N ARG A 201 -17.66 19.55 -6.52
CA ARG A 201 -17.31 19.63 -5.10
C ARG A 201 -18.51 19.40 -4.19
N GLU A 202 -19.69 19.96 -4.51
CA GLU A 202 -20.89 19.82 -3.68
C GLU A 202 -21.39 18.37 -3.64
N GLN A 203 -21.17 17.60 -4.70
CA GLN A 203 -21.56 16.19 -4.77
C GLN A 203 -20.59 15.30 -3.99
N LEU A 204 -19.29 15.61 -4.04
CA LEU A 204 -18.26 14.89 -3.31
C LEU A 204 -18.32 15.13 -1.79
N LEU A 205 -18.76 16.33 -1.39
CA LEU A 205 -18.88 16.74 0.01
C LEU A 205 -20.32 16.63 0.54
N ASP A 206 -21.21 15.93 -0.17
CA ASP A 206 -22.57 15.69 0.30
C ASP A 206 -22.53 14.75 1.50
N SER A 207 -22.86 15.27 2.69
CA SER A 207 -22.83 14.54 3.96
C SER A 207 -23.83 13.38 4.04
N ARG A 208 -24.71 13.24 3.04
CA ARG A 208 -25.57 12.05 2.89
C ARG A 208 -24.82 10.87 2.27
N THR A 209 -23.72 11.13 1.57
CA THR A 209 -22.92 10.09 0.92
C THR A 209 -21.85 9.52 1.86
N ALA A 210 -21.36 8.34 1.53
CA ALA A 210 -20.26 7.69 2.22
C ALA A 210 -18.93 8.49 2.13
N LEU A 211 -18.69 9.19 1.01
CA LEU A 211 -17.48 9.99 0.80
C LEU A 211 -17.51 11.35 1.52
N GLY A 212 -18.69 11.97 1.61
CA GLY A 212 -18.86 13.29 2.22
C GLY A 212 -18.92 13.29 3.75
N ARG A 213 -18.85 12.11 4.38
CA ARG A 213 -18.83 11.90 5.83
C ARG A 213 -17.46 11.52 6.34
#